data_AF-A0A924D8Y3-F1
#
_entry.id   AF-A0A924D8Y3-F1
#
_cell.length_a   1.000
_cell.length_b   1.000
_cell.length_c   1.000
_cell.angle_alpha   90.00
_cell.angle_beta   90.00
_cell.angle_gamma   90.00
#
_symmetry.space_group_name_H-M   'P 1'
#
loop_
_entity.id
_entity.type
_entity.pdbx_description
1 polymer ?
#
loop_
_entity_poly.entity_id
_entity_poly.type
_entity_poly.pdbx_seq_one_letter_code
_entity_poly.pdbx_strand_id
1 'polypeptide(L)'
;MDLTVIGEPTVAQPLQKDTVGEKTFGDYTLSLETDKPLVVGTMVGLNVWMQKNGQPVTTIKPWLGATAHMVGLSEDGKAFVHAHPESEPKSMNGPDITFHTTFTKPGLYKLWAQMDHDGEVRTFPFVVEVKGKRTASAMREVFTCPVVGGKTDPAKKASAEFSDYKGTRYYFCCPGCKPKLDADPIKYATAK
;
A
#
# COMPACT_ATOMS: atom_id res chain seq x y z
N MET A 1 3.13 -17.97 -21.74
CA MET A 1 4.09 -18.80 -20.99
C MET A 1 3.37 -19.17 -19.72
N ASP A 2 2.94 -20.41 -19.60
CA ASP A 2 2.18 -20.88 -18.44
C ASP A 2 3.17 -21.38 -17.40
N LEU A 3 3.13 -20.79 -16.21
CA LEU A 3 3.95 -21.22 -15.08
C LEU A 3 3.19 -22.33 -14.35
N THR A 4 3.77 -23.53 -14.28
CA THR A 4 3.22 -24.64 -13.49
C THR A 4 4.00 -24.75 -12.18
N VAL A 5 3.29 -24.66 -11.06
CA VAL A 5 3.87 -24.86 -9.72
C VAL A 5 3.60 -26.30 -9.30
N ILE A 6 4.65 -27.08 -9.03
CA ILE A 6 4.56 -28.46 -8.56
C ILE A 6 4.41 -28.51 -7.04
N GLY A 7 3.60 -29.44 -6.54
CA GLY A 7 3.37 -29.65 -5.10
C GLY A 7 1.93 -30.08 -4.80
N GLU A 8 1.69 -30.60 -3.59
CA GLU A 8 0.33 -30.86 -3.14
C GLU A 8 -0.40 -29.54 -2.89
N PRO A 9 -1.57 -29.31 -3.52
CA PRO A 9 -2.33 -28.10 -3.27
C PRO A 9 -2.82 -28.09 -1.83
N THR A 10 -2.37 -27.12 -1.05
CA THR A 10 -2.95 -26.86 0.27
C THR A 10 -4.39 -26.35 0.09
N VAL A 11 -5.32 -26.90 0.87
CA VAL A 11 -6.70 -26.41 0.89
C VAL A 11 -6.71 -24.97 1.38
N ALA A 12 -7.27 -24.07 0.56
CA ALA A 12 -7.43 -22.67 0.94
C ALA A 12 -8.29 -22.56 2.20
N GLN A 13 -7.75 -21.92 3.24
CA GLN A 13 -8.51 -21.60 4.44
C GLN A 13 -9.17 -20.22 4.25
N PRO A 14 -10.49 -20.08 4.52
CA PRO A 14 -11.16 -18.79 4.48
C PRO A 14 -10.47 -17.76 5.37
N LEU A 15 -10.44 -16.50 4.94
CA LEU A 15 -9.88 -15.45 5.76
C LEU A 15 -10.86 -15.12 6.88
N GLN A 16 -10.36 -15.12 8.11
CA GLN A 16 -11.09 -14.56 9.24
C GLN A 16 -10.64 -13.11 9.42
N LYS A 17 -11.61 -12.19 9.35
CA LYS A 17 -11.36 -10.76 9.59
C LYS A 17 -10.71 -10.58 10.96
N ASP A 18 -9.60 -9.87 11.01
CA ASP A 18 -9.00 -9.44 12.27
C ASP A 18 -9.84 -8.32 12.88
N THR A 19 -9.89 -8.28 14.21
CA THR A 19 -10.31 -7.05 14.87
C THR A 19 -9.22 -6.02 14.59
N VAL A 20 -9.55 -4.92 13.91
CA VAL A 20 -8.63 -3.78 13.73
C VAL A 20 -8.17 -3.35 15.12
N GLY A 21 -6.86 -3.34 15.37
CA GLY A 21 -6.28 -3.20 16.71
C GLY A 21 -4.99 -3.99 16.86
N GLU A 22 -4.63 -4.31 18.11
CA GLU A 22 -3.40 -5.03 18.46
C GLU A 22 -3.48 -6.54 18.17
N LYS A 23 -2.37 -7.08 17.64
CA LYS A 23 -2.12 -8.51 17.45
C LYS A 23 -0.75 -8.87 17.99
N THR A 24 -0.68 -9.99 18.70
CA THR A 24 0.56 -10.53 19.25
C THR A 24 1.08 -11.67 18.40
N PHE A 25 2.39 -11.66 18.12
CA PHE A 25 3.13 -12.63 17.35
C PHE A 25 4.40 -13.01 18.11
N GLY A 26 4.26 -13.97 19.04
CA GLY A 26 5.31 -14.26 20.02
C GLY A 26 5.60 -13.02 20.86
N ASP A 27 6.86 -12.58 20.87
CA ASP A 27 7.33 -11.43 21.63
C ASP A 27 6.90 -10.08 21.04
N TYR A 28 6.40 -10.07 19.80
CA TYR A 28 5.97 -8.86 19.11
C TYR A 28 4.50 -8.59 19.36
N THR A 29 4.15 -7.33 19.56
CA THR A 29 2.78 -6.85 19.46
C THR A 29 2.73 -5.71 18.47
N LEU A 30 1.79 -5.78 17.53
CA LEU A 30 1.59 -4.76 16.51
C LEU A 30 0.16 -4.30 16.51
N SER A 31 -0.09 -3.02 16.34
CA SER A 31 -1.42 -2.52 15.98
C SER A 31 -1.47 -2.13 14.51
N LEU A 32 -2.63 -2.34 13.89
CA LEU A 32 -2.96 -1.76 12.59
C LEU A 32 -4.17 -0.85 12.76
N GLU A 33 -3.98 0.43 12.48
CA GLU A 33 -5.04 1.45 12.48
C GLU A 33 -5.19 2.07 11.09
N THR A 34 -6.34 2.68 10.82
CA THR A 34 -6.62 3.33 9.54
C THR A 34 -7.07 4.77 9.77
N ASP A 35 -6.52 5.72 9.02
CA ASP A 35 -6.92 7.13 9.11
C ASP A 35 -8.36 7.39 8.64
N LYS A 36 -8.89 6.51 7.78
CA LYS A 36 -10.22 6.57 7.18
C LYS A 36 -10.81 5.16 7.07
N PRO A 37 -12.14 5.01 6.94
CA PRO A 37 -12.76 3.73 6.65
C PRO A 37 -12.21 3.09 5.37
N LEU A 38 -12.01 1.76 5.41
CA LEU A 38 -11.56 0.99 4.25
C LEU A 38 -12.69 0.86 3.22
N VAL A 39 -12.72 1.79 2.28
CA VAL A 39 -13.71 1.84 1.19
C VAL A 39 -13.00 1.85 -0.16
N VAL A 40 -13.59 1.15 -1.13
CA VAL A 40 -13.07 1.08 -2.50
C VAL A 40 -12.84 2.48 -3.09
N GLY A 41 -11.66 2.69 -3.66
CA GLY A 41 -11.23 3.91 -4.35
C GLY A 41 -10.93 5.10 -3.45
N THR A 42 -10.94 4.92 -2.13
CA THR A 42 -10.41 5.93 -1.19
C THR A 42 -8.94 5.63 -0.89
N MET A 43 -8.08 6.64 -1.05
CA MET A 43 -6.71 6.56 -0.54
C MET A 43 -6.74 6.62 0.99
N VAL A 44 -6.22 5.56 1.61
CA VAL A 44 -6.20 5.35 3.05
C VAL A 44 -4.77 5.24 3.55
N GLY A 45 -4.52 5.82 4.72
CA GLY A 45 -3.34 5.60 5.54
C GLY A 45 -3.53 4.39 6.45
N LEU A 46 -2.66 3.41 6.31
CA LEU A 46 -2.54 2.23 7.17
C LEU A 46 -1.40 2.48 8.15
N ASN A 47 -1.71 2.73 9.41
CA ASN A 47 -0.74 3.01 10.46
C ASN A 47 -0.42 1.72 11.19
N VAL A 48 0.83 1.29 11.12
CA VAL A 48 1.32 0.13 11.85
C VAL A 48 2.23 0.60 12.97
N TRP A 49 1.86 0.27 14.20
CA TRP A 49 2.73 0.46 15.36
C TRP A 49 3.28 -0.89 15.81
N MET A 50 4.53 -0.93 16.28
CA MET A 50 5.21 -2.16 16.66
C MET A 50 5.97 -2.04 17.99
N GLN A 51 5.78 -3.04 18.85
CA GLN A 51 6.55 -3.25 20.06
C GLN A 51 7.08 -4.68 20.16
N LYS A 52 8.13 -4.87 20.95
CA LYS A 52 8.68 -6.17 21.33
C LYS A 52 8.86 -6.19 22.85
N ASN A 53 8.32 -7.19 23.53
CA ASN A 53 8.39 -7.32 25.00
C ASN A 53 7.93 -6.05 25.74
N GLY A 54 6.88 -5.40 25.24
CA GLY A 54 6.32 -4.17 25.80
C GLY A 54 7.12 -2.90 25.54
N GLN A 55 8.22 -2.98 24.77
CA GLN A 55 9.05 -1.84 24.40
C GLN A 55 8.81 -1.46 22.94
N PRO A 56 8.56 -0.18 22.61
CA PRO A 56 8.42 0.26 21.23
C PRO A 56 9.66 -0.08 20.40
N VAL A 57 9.46 -0.63 19.20
CA VAL A 57 10.56 -0.97 18.30
C VAL A 57 11.00 0.27 17.54
N THR A 58 12.19 0.78 17.85
CA THR A 58 12.77 2.01 17.28
C THR A 58 14.05 1.75 16.49
N THR A 59 14.31 0.49 16.14
CA THR A 59 15.54 0.01 15.48
C THR A 59 15.27 -0.60 14.10
N ILE A 60 14.10 -0.30 13.50
CA ILE A 60 13.75 -0.79 12.16
C ILE A 60 14.75 -0.27 11.14
N LYS A 61 15.26 -1.15 10.29
CA LYS A 61 16.22 -0.80 9.23
C LYS A 61 15.52 -0.73 7.87
N PRO A 62 15.99 0.12 6.94
CA PRO A 62 15.50 0.10 5.58
C PRO A 62 15.69 -1.27 4.92
N TRP A 63 14.64 -1.78 4.29
CA TRP A 63 14.61 -3.01 3.52
C TRP A 63 14.05 -2.72 2.13
N LEU A 64 14.71 -3.21 1.08
CA LEU A 64 14.36 -2.93 -0.32
C LEU A 64 14.27 -1.42 -0.67
N GLY A 65 15.05 -0.58 0.02
CA GLY A 65 15.09 0.87 -0.23
C GLY A 65 13.98 1.68 0.46
N ALA A 66 13.20 1.08 1.36
CA ALA A 66 12.17 1.76 2.15
C ALA A 66 12.19 1.30 3.61
N THR A 67 11.62 2.08 4.54
CA THR A 67 11.58 1.72 5.98
C THR A 67 10.81 0.43 6.27
N ALA A 68 9.81 0.13 5.44
CA ALA A 68 9.03 -1.09 5.52
C ALA A 68 8.31 -1.37 4.19
N HIS A 69 7.78 -2.57 4.02
CA HIS A 69 7.03 -2.97 2.84
C HIS A 69 5.71 -3.59 3.25
N MET A 70 4.63 -3.29 2.52
CA MET A 70 3.34 -3.93 2.78
C MET A 70 2.68 -4.34 1.47
N VAL A 71 2.30 -5.61 1.42
CA VAL A 71 1.52 -6.19 0.31
C VAL A 71 0.24 -6.80 0.82
N GLY A 72 -0.75 -6.92 -0.05
CA GLY A 72 -2.02 -7.53 0.27
C GLY A 72 -2.59 -8.33 -0.88
N LEU A 73 -3.36 -9.35 -0.55
CA LEU A 73 -4.09 -10.18 -1.51
C LEU A 73 -5.54 -10.34 -1.05
N SER A 74 -6.49 -10.21 -1.98
CA SER A 74 -7.89 -10.53 -1.71
C SER A 74 -8.04 -12.03 -1.43
N GLU A 75 -9.07 -12.39 -0.67
CA GLU A 75 -9.40 -13.79 -0.35
C GLU A 75 -9.50 -14.68 -1.61
N ASP A 76 -10.04 -14.15 -2.71
CA ASP A 76 -10.16 -14.86 -4.00
C ASP A 76 -8.87 -14.92 -4.82
N GLY A 77 -7.78 -14.29 -4.36
CA GLY A 77 -6.49 -14.20 -5.05
C GLY A 77 -6.46 -13.29 -6.28
N LYS A 78 -7.54 -12.55 -6.58
CA LYS A 78 -7.71 -11.79 -7.84
C LYS A 78 -7.48 -10.29 -7.71
N ALA A 79 -7.07 -9.80 -6.54
CA ALA A 79 -6.69 -8.41 -6.34
C ALA A 79 -5.47 -8.32 -5.44
N PHE A 80 -4.43 -7.67 -5.96
CA PHE A 80 -3.20 -7.40 -5.27
C PHE A 80 -3.16 -5.94 -4.81
N VAL A 81 -2.60 -5.71 -3.63
CA VAL A 81 -2.40 -4.40 -3.02
C VAL A 81 -0.90 -4.26 -2.76
N HIS A 82 -0.32 -3.16 -3.20
CA HIS A 82 1.00 -2.72 -2.77
C HIS A 82 0.78 -1.39 -2.03
N ALA A 83 1.21 -1.32 -0.77
CA ALA A 83 1.14 -0.11 0.02
C ALA A 83 2.56 0.41 0.24
N HIS A 84 2.79 1.66 -0.14
CA HIS A 84 4.09 2.30 -0.01
C HIS A 84 4.16 2.98 1.37
N PRO A 85 5.28 2.87 2.11
CA PRO A 85 5.46 3.66 3.30
C PRO A 85 5.52 5.16 2.95
N GLU A 86 5.13 6.00 3.89
CA GLU A 86 5.26 7.45 3.77
C GLU A 86 6.73 7.84 3.50
N SER A 87 6.94 8.76 2.55
CA SER A 87 8.28 9.16 2.10
C SER A 87 9.05 9.99 3.13
N GLU A 88 8.34 10.62 4.06
CA GLU A 88 8.90 11.39 5.18
C GLU A 88 8.24 10.87 6.46
N PRO A 89 8.56 9.62 6.88
CA PRO A 89 7.86 8.99 7.98
C PRO A 89 8.14 9.77 9.27
N LYS A 90 7.12 9.88 10.13
CA LYS A 90 7.26 10.48 11.48
C LYS A 90 8.42 9.87 12.26
N SER A 91 8.68 8.58 12.04
CA SER A 91 9.90 7.92 12.51
C SER A 91 10.51 7.04 11.43
N MET A 92 11.77 7.30 11.11
CA MET A 92 12.55 6.52 10.14
C MET A 92 12.83 5.10 10.61
N ASN A 93 12.78 4.84 11.92
CA ASN A 93 13.17 3.57 12.54
C ASN A 93 12.05 2.94 13.38
N GLY A 94 10.80 3.41 13.26
CA GLY A 94 9.67 2.97 14.07
C GLY A 94 9.52 3.75 15.39
N PRO A 95 8.50 3.45 16.21
CA PRO A 95 7.63 2.27 16.12
C PRO A 95 6.46 2.43 15.15
N ASP A 96 6.15 3.67 14.78
CA ASP A 96 5.05 4.03 13.88
C ASP A 96 5.51 4.07 12.43
N ILE A 97 4.84 3.30 11.58
CA ILE A 97 5.03 3.30 10.13
C ILE A 97 3.68 3.47 9.45
N THR A 98 3.54 4.54 8.67
CA THR A 98 2.35 4.80 7.87
C THR A 98 2.57 4.31 6.45
N PHE A 99 1.62 3.54 5.91
CA PHE A 99 1.55 3.17 4.50
C PHE A 99 0.35 3.83 3.84
N HIS A 100 0.49 4.23 2.58
CA HIS A 100 -0.63 4.72 1.78
C HIS A 100 -0.99 3.73 0.70
N THR A 101 -2.28 3.46 0.54
CA THR A 101 -2.78 2.61 -0.54
C THR A 101 -4.22 2.92 -0.91
N THR A 102 -4.71 2.31 -1.98
CA THR A 102 -6.11 2.37 -2.42
C THR A 102 -6.58 0.98 -2.81
N PHE A 103 -7.70 0.55 -2.24
CA PHE A 103 -8.30 -0.73 -2.58
C PHE A 103 -9.23 -0.59 -3.77
N THR A 104 -9.10 -1.49 -4.74
CA THR A 104 -9.91 -1.43 -5.96
C THR A 104 -11.12 -2.35 -5.92
N LYS A 105 -11.16 -3.40 -5.09
CA LYS A 105 -12.32 -4.29 -4.95
C LYS A 105 -12.75 -4.36 -3.48
N PRO A 106 -14.05 -4.56 -3.19
CA PRO A 106 -14.48 -4.88 -1.85
C PRO A 106 -14.17 -6.34 -1.53
N GLY A 107 -14.16 -6.68 -0.24
CA GLY A 107 -13.92 -8.03 0.26
C GLY A 107 -12.87 -8.08 1.36
N LEU A 108 -12.54 -9.30 1.78
CA LEU A 108 -11.46 -9.54 2.72
C LEU A 108 -10.11 -9.51 2.01
N TYR A 109 -9.15 -8.84 2.64
CA TYR A 109 -7.77 -8.77 2.21
C TYR A 109 -6.86 -9.26 3.32
N LYS A 110 -5.95 -10.17 3.00
CA LYS A 110 -4.81 -10.48 3.86
C LYS A 110 -3.65 -9.58 3.45
N LEU A 111 -3.24 -8.73 4.37
CA LEU A 111 -2.09 -7.84 4.29
C LEU A 111 -0.92 -8.48 5.02
N TRP A 112 0.30 -8.24 4.54
CA TRP A 112 1.54 -8.63 5.19
C TRP A 112 2.43 -7.39 5.33
N ALA A 113 2.62 -6.94 6.57
CA ALA A 113 3.61 -5.91 6.88
C ALA A 113 4.98 -6.56 7.04
N GLN A 114 5.99 -6.04 6.33
CA GLN A 114 7.35 -6.53 6.32
C GLN A 114 8.29 -5.43 6.81
N MET A 115 9.03 -5.71 7.89
CA MET A 115 10.01 -4.81 8.48
C MET A 115 11.29 -5.59 8.77
N ASP A 116 12.46 -5.01 8.47
CA ASP A 116 13.72 -5.51 8.98
C ASP A 116 13.89 -5.02 10.42
N HIS A 117 13.88 -5.98 11.36
CA HIS A 117 14.19 -5.71 12.76
C HIS A 117 15.36 -6.60 13.18
N ASP A 118 16.46 -5.96 13.58
CA ASP A 118 17.72 -6.60 13.97
C ASP A 118 18.39 -7.44 12.85
N GLY A 119 18.19 -7.07 11.58
CA GLY A 119 18.78 -7.79 10.43
C GLY A 119 17.98 -9.02 9.98
N GLU A 120 16.78 -9.20 10.52
CA GLU A 120 15.85 -10.24 10.10
C GLU A 120 14.53 -9.62 9.63
N VAL A 121 14.06 -10.03 8.45
CA VAL A 121 12.79 -9.56 7.90
C VAL A 121 11.64 -10.26 8.63
N ARG A 122 10.93 -9.50 9.46
CA ARG A 122 9.71 -9.94 10.14
C ARG A 122 8.52 -9.69 9.23
N THR A 123 7.63 -10.67 9.11
CA THR A 123 6.41 -10.60 8.30
C THR A 123 5.17 -10.82 9.16
N PHE A 124 4.30 -9.82 9.26
CA PHE A 124 3.13 -9.83 10.13
C PHE A 124 1.82 -9.77 9.33
N PRO A 125 0.94 -10.78 9.45
CA PRO A 125 -0.31 -10.81 8.71
C PRO A 125 -1.47 -10.09 9.42
N PHE A 126 -2.19 -9.27 8.66
CA PHE A 126 -3.45 -8.64 9.06
C PHE A 126 -4.55 -8.97 8.05
N VAL A 127 -5.77 -9.21 8.50
CA VAL A 127 -6.94 -9.43 7.65
C VAL A 127 -7.92 -8.29 7.84
N VAL A 128 -8.11 -7.49 6.78
CA VAL A 128 -9.01 -6.33 6.78
C VAL A 128 -10.19 -6.55 5.86
N GLU A 129 -11.30 -5.88 6.15
CA GLU A 129 -12.49 -5.88 5.31
C GLU A 129 -12.63 -4.54 4.60
N VAL A 130 -12.63 -4.56 3.28
CA VAL A 130 -12.86 -3.39 2.43
C VAL A 130 -14.31 -3.38 1.97
N LYS A 131 -15.01 -2.27 2.22
CA LYS A 131 -16.42 -2.10 1.91
C LYS A 131 -16.64 -1.23 0.67
N GLY A 132 -17.90 -1.20 0.22
CA GLY A 132 -18.35 -0.36 -0.90
C GLY A 132 -18.46 -1.13 -2.22
N LYS A 133 -19.04 -0.47 -3.23
CA LYS A 133 -19.06 -0.99 -4.60
C LYS A 133 -17.96 -0.29 -5.38
N ARG A 134 -17.34 -0.97 -6.35
CA ARG A 134 -16.60 -0.31 -7.43
C ARG A 134 -17.58 0.64 -8.13
N THR A 135 -17.61 1.89 -7.73
CA THR A 135 -18.38 2.90 -8.48
C THR A 135 -17.42 3.56 -9.45
N ALA A 136 -17.88 3.84 -10.67
CA ALA A 136 -17.11 4.59 -11.66
C ALA A 136 -16.65 5.96 -11.11
N SER A 137 -17.28 6.46 -10.03
CA SER A 137 -16.89 7.67 -9.33
C SER A 137 -15.66 7.51 -8.43
N ALA A 138 -15.38 6.32 -7.92
CA ALA A 138 -14.21 6.05 -7.07
C ALA A 138 -12.89 5.98 -7.88
N MET A 139 -12.99 6.02 -9.21
CA MET A 139 -11.88 6.24 -10.13
C MET A 139 -11.87 7.68 -10.70
N ARG A 140 -12.83 8.52 -10.30
CA ARG A 140 -12.98 9.93 -10.70
C ARG A 140 -12.44 10.90 -9.65
N GLU A 141 -11.32 10.60 -9.02
CA GLU A 141 -10.45 11.72 -8.64
C GLU A 141 -9.77 12.17 -9.93
N VAL A 142 -10.37 13.20 -10.53
CA VAL A 142 -9.82 13.90 -11.70
C VAL A 142 -8.48 14.47 -11.28
N PHE A 143 -7.40 13.78 -11.62
CA PHE A 143 -6.05 14.30 -11.42
C PHE A 143 -5.78 15.36 -12.46
N THR A 144 -5.46 16.56 -12.01
CA THR A 144 -4.90 17.60 -12.87
C THR A 144 -3.48 17.18 -13.21
N CYS A 145 -3.20 16.97 -14.49
CA CYS A 145 -1.85 16.64 -14.95
C CYS A 145 -0.92 17.83 -14.67
N PRO A 146 0.12 17.69 -13.84
CA PRO A 146 0.97 18.83 -13.44
C PRO A 146 1.87 19.33 -14.57
N VAL A 147 1.99 18.55 -15.66
CA VAL A 147 2.82 18.91 -16.82
C VAL A 147 2.04 19.74 -17.84
N VAL A 148 0.72 19.54 -17.95
CA VAL A 148 -0.09 20.15 -19.03
C VAL A 148 -1.37 20.85 -18.53
N GLY A 149 -1.67 20.76 -17.23
CA GLY A 149 -2.89 21.35 -16.63
C GLY A 149 -4.20 20.68 -17.04
N GLY A 150 -4.16 19.63 -17.86
CA GLY A 150 -5.35 18.92 -18.33
C GLY A 150 -5.94 18.00 -17.28
N LYS A 151 -7.27 17.97 -17.17
CA LYS A 151 -8.01 16.97 -16.39
C LYS A 151 -7.79 15.59 -17.00
N THR A 152 -7.21 14.67 -16.24
CA THR A 152 -7.02 13.29 -16.68
C THR A 152 -8.02 12.37 -15.99
N ASP A 153 -8.66 11.53 -16.77
CA ASP A 153 -9.52 10.45 -16.29
C ASP A 153 -8.77 9.13 -16.49
N PRO A 154 -8.08 8.61 -15.47
CA PRO A 154 -7.37 7.34 -15.56
C PRO A 154 -8.33 6.16 -15.85
N ALA A 155 -9.64 6.31 -15.62
CA ALA A 155 -10.63 5.30 -16.00
C ALA A 155 -10.79 5.16 -17.53
N LYS A 156 -10.51 6.22 -18.30
CA LYS A 156 -10.65 6.22 -19.77
C LYS A 156 -9.41 5.71 -20.49
N LYS A 157 -8.29 5.59 -19.80
CA LYS A 157 -7.06 4.98 -20.33
C LYS A 157 -6.55 4.00 -19.28
N ALA A 158 -7.09 2.78 -19.29
CA ALA A 158 -6.70 1.66 -18.41
C ALA A 158 -5.22 1.22 -18.55
N SER A 159 -4.43 1.96 -19.35
CA SER A 159 -3.00 1.79 -19.60
C SER A 159 -2.21 3.09 -19.38
N ALA A 160 -2.78 4.10 -18.70
CA ALA A 160 -2.06 5.33 -18.40
C ALA A 160 -0.88 4.98 -17.49
N GLU A 161 0.33 5.10 -18.02
CA GLU A 161 1.55 4.96 -17.22
C GLU A 161 1.48 5.94 -16.04
N PHE A 162 2.08 5.56 -14.92
CA PHE A 162 2.08 6.35 -13.69
C PHE A 162 3.47 6.36 -13.07
N SER A 163 3.72 7.37 -12.23
CA SER A 163 4.95 7.50 -11.44
C SER A 163 4.58 7.90 -10.02
N ASP A 164 5.27 7.31 -9.05
CA ASP A 164 5.11 7.64 -7.65
C ASP A 164 6.25 8.55 -7.21
N TYR A 165 5.93 9.71 -6.64
CA TYR A 165 6.91 10.64 -6.08
C TYR A 165 6.40 11.28 -4.79
N LYS A 166 7.21 11.20 -3.72
CA LYS A 166 6.87 11.70 -2.36
C LYS A 166 5.46 11.30 -1.89
N GLY A 167 5.11 10.02 -2.05
CA GLY A 167 3.82 9.48 -1.65
C GLY A 167 2.61 9.90 -2.51
N THR A 168 2.83 10.72 -3.56
CA THR A 168 1.78 11.09 -4.52
C THR A 168 1.95 10.29 -5.80
N ARG A 169 0.88 9.62 -6.25
CA ARG A 169 0.83 8.94 -7.55
C ARG A 169 0.41 9.92 -8.64
N TYR A 170 1.27 10.12 -9.61
CA TYR A 170 1.04 10.97 -10.77
C TYR A 170 0.61 10.13 -11.96
N TYR A 171 -0.54 10.48 -12.54
CA TYR A 171 -1.06 9.86 -13.76
C TYR A 171 -0.81 10.76 -14.97
N PHE A 172 -0.53 10.15 -16.11
CA PHE A 172 -0.17 10.88 -17.32
C PHE A 172 -1.21 10.71 -18.43
N CYS A 173 -1.51 11.81 -19.14
CA CYS A 173 -2.37 11.79 -20.32
C CYS A 173 -1.67 11.20 -21.56
N CYS A 174 -0.34 11.12 -21.53
CA CYS A 174 0.56 10.84 -22.66
C CYS A 174 1.75 9.94 -22.23
N PRO A 175 2.20 8.96 -23.06
CA PRO A 175 3.38 8.14 -22.74
C PRO A 175 4.68 8.95 -22.59
N GLY A 176 4.81 10.08 -23.29
CA GLY A 176 5.99 10.93 -23.23
C GLY A 176 6.12 11.75 -21.94
N CYS A 177 5.15 11.66 -21.04
CA CYS A 177 5.07 12.47 -19.83
C CYS A 177 5.70 11.76 -18.62
N LYS A 178 5.61 10.42 -18.56
CA LYS A 178 6.21 9.60 -17.50
C LYS A 178 7.73 9.74 -17.41
N PRO A 179 8.49 9.55 -18.50
CA PRO A 179 9.95 9.67 -18.44
C PRO A 179 10.44 11.05 -17.98
N LYS A 180 9.65 12.11 -18.21
CA LYS A 180 10.00 13.47 -17.78
C LYS A 180 9.85 13.64 -16.27
N LEU A 181 8.75 13.16 -15.69
CA LEU A 181 8.57 13.19 -14.24
C LEU A 181 9.57 12.27 -13.54
N ASP A 182 9.88 11.10 -14.09
CA ASP A 182 10.90 10.21 -13.53
C ASP A 182 12.30 10.82 -13.56
N ALA A 183 12.63 11.58 -14.62
CA ALA A 183 13.93 12.22 -14.76
C ALA A 183 14.12 13.46 -13.89
N ASP A 184 13.05 14.23 -13.63
CA ASP A 184 13.11 15.45 -12.82
C ASP A 184 11.81 15.65 -12.01
N PRO A 185 11.58 14.80 -11.00
CA PRO A 185 10.33 14.83 -10.26
C PRO A 185 10.20 16.09 -9.42
N ILE A 186 11.30 16.71 -8.99
CA ILE A 186 11.27 17.98 -8.26
C ILE A 186 10.64 19.06 -9.13
N LYS A 187 11.04 19.18 -10.39
CA LYS A 187 10.50 20.17 -11.33
C LYS A 187 9.03 19.96 -11.66
N TYR A 188 8.58 18.70 -11.79
CA TYR A 188 7.23 18.40 -12.30
C TYR A 188 6.20 18.08 -11.22
N ALA A 189 6.62 17.67 -10.02
CA ALA A 189 5.72 17.33 -8.92
C ALA A 189 5.48 18.48 -7.93
N THR A 190 6.20 19.60 -8.06
CA THR A 190 6.02 20.80 -7.21
C THR A 190 5.23 21.93 -7.89
N ALA A 191 4.90 21.79 -9.18
CA ALA A 191 4.08 22.75 -9.91
C ALA A 191 2.61 22.60 -9.48
N LYS A 192 2.16 23.49 -8.58
CA LYS A 192 0.75 23.63 -8.19
C LYS A 192 -0.08 24.30 -9.29
#